data_AF-A0A330HZJ9-F1
#
_entry.id   AF-A0A330HZJ9-F1
#
_cell.length_a   1.000
_cell.length_b   1.000
_cell.length_c   1.000
_cell.angle_alpha   90.00
_cell.angle_beta   90.00
_cell.angle_gamma   90.00
#
_symmetry.space_group_name_H-M   'P 1'
#
loop_
_entity.id
_entity.type
_entity.pdbx_description
1 polymer ?
#
loop_
_entity_poly.entity_id
_entity_poly.type
_entity_poly.pdbx_seq_one_letter_code
_entity_poly.pdbx_strand_id
1 'polypeptide(L)'
;MTDDTPKKRRRKPAEAAAPPSVDLPIDTKAVELRDIAGRLRDLAKMQKRYAARKWQVVGAERDAMDAALKTVGTETEKLIARQVAIETGIEIEAPRQPPAVETHTWDPLEIAVPGEPEYPFGARFRGDQKLLSKRRREFDQCYAAKVNKIAAEAGVGPRHPVYFENLLVVRAEVLADIFWTAERFTEAEDRIKAIESQMAKATDVEARMADADQRTASTLTAIEQRLADEQERFNEADTSHKADLDALKSDISGNLQRIEAGAIEEQRRLAEFASATEARSNELQGRLVETAKLHGADTVALMQRIAELEAKTLELENRPSVDFDVQEETEDEGRFVLRRFFRNGELFKEIRHQTRSPIWRGVHDRNREYQPGDMCTWGGSVWHADKPSIGQIGGDKGWSLMVKKGRDAQ
;
A
#
# COMPACT_ATOMS: atom_id res chain seq x y z
N MET A 1 17.92 -71.83 -73.61
CA MET A 1 18.99 -70.81 -73.71
C MET A 1 20.28 -71.47 -73.28
N THR A 2 20.93 -72.06 -74.28
CA THR A 2 22.19 -72.79 -74.22
C THR A 2 23.29 -71.79 -74.56
N ASP A 3 24.10 -71.41 -73.57
CA ASP A 3 25.23 -70.50 -73.79
C ASP A 3 26.50 -71.33 -73.94
N ASP A 4 26.89 -71.49 -75.20
CA ASP A 4 27.98 -72.32 -75.71
C ASP A 4 29.19 -71.39 -75.93
N THR A 5 30.04 -71.26 -74.91
CA THR A 5 31.26 -70.44 -74.97
C THR A 5 32.47 -71.30 -75.34
N PRO A 6 33.32 -70.88 -76.30
CA PRO A 6 34.24 -71.78 -76.98
C PRO A 6 35.51 -72.08 -76.17
N LYS A 7 35.87 -73.37 -76.13
CA LYS A 7 37.14 -73.90 -75.61
C LYS A 7 38.34 -73.24 -76.30
N LYS A 8 39.00 -72.30 -75.60
CA LYS A 8 40.33 -71.80 -75.97
C LYS A 8 41.35 -72.95 -75.91
N ARG A 9 41.68 -73.51 -77.09
CA ARG A 9 42.85 -74.37 -77.30
C ARG A 9 44.11 -73.62 -76.86
N ARG A 10 44.65 -73.97 -75.69
CA ARG A 10 45.98 -73.54 -75.27
C ARG A 10 47.01 -74.09 -76.26
N ARG A 11 47.72 -73.18 -76.93
CA ARG A 11 48.88 -73.48 -77.77
C ARG A 11 49.94 -74.19 -76.91
N LYS A 12 50.41 -75.34 -77.41
CA LYS A 12 51.56 -76.09 -76.91
C LYS A 12 52.80 -75.17 -77.04
N PRO A 13 53.45 -74.72 -75.96
CA PRO A 13 54.69 -73.97 -76.08
C PRO A 13 55.79 -74.90 -76.61
N ALA A 14 56.64 -74.33 -77.46
CA ALA A 14 57.74 -75.02 -78.13
C ALA A 14 58.68 -75.68 -77.11
N GLU A 15 59.04 -76.92 -77.41
CA GLU A 15 60.02 -77.75 -76.75
C GLU A 15 61.41 -77.10 -76.93
N ALA A 16 61.76 -76.25 -75.97
CA ALA A 16 63.10 -75.69 -75.86
C ALA A 16 64.05 -76.80 -75.37
N ALA A 17 65.12 -77.03 -76.13
CA ALA A 17 66.15 -78.00 -75.84
C ALA A 17 66.66 -77.86 -74.40
N ALA A 18 66.62 -78.98 -73.67
CA ALA A 18 67.10 -79.06 -72.30
C ALA A 18 68.60 -78.74 -72.24
N PRO A 19 69.03 -77.79 -71.38
CA PRO A 19 70.44 -77.64 -71.06
C PRO A 19 70.94 -78.90 -70.33
N PRO A 20 72.26 -79.20 -70.39
CA PRO A 20 72.84 -80.38 -69.77
C PRO A 20 72.48 -80.43 -68.27
N SER A 21 71.95 -81.58 -67.84
CA SER A 21 71.58 -81.84 -66.44
C SER A 21 72.85 -81.81 -65.59
N VAL A 22 73.06 -80.69 -64.91
CA VAL A 22 73.99 -80.61 -63.80
C VAL A 22 73.34 -81.37 -62.66
N ASP A 23 73.83 -82.57 -62.36
CA ASP A 23 73.50 -83.34 -61.16
C ASP A 23 74.02 -82.55 -59.94
N LEU A 24 73.28 -81.50 -59.57
CA LEU A 24 73.44 -80.84 -58.29
C LEU A 24 72.94 -81.83 -57.24
N PRO A 25 73.72 -82.12 -56.18
CA PRO A 25 73.26 -82.96 -55.09
C PRO A 25 71.96 -82.35 -54.55
N ILE A 26 70.86 -83.07 -54.77
CA ILE A 26 69.56 -82.68 -54.25
C ILE A 26 69.73 -82.61 -52.74
N ASP A 27 69.54 -81.41 -52.19
CA ASP A 27 69.54 -81.19 -50.76
C ASP A 27 68.32 -81.93 -50.17
N THR A 28 68.53 -83.18 -49.80
CA THR A 28 67.52 -84.10 -49.27
C THR A 28 66.85 -83.53 -48.04
N LYS A 29 67.59 -82.75 -47.23
CA LYS A 29 67.07 -82.04 -46.07
C LYS A 29 66.04 -80.98 -46.48
N ALA A 30 66.33 -80.20 -47.52
CA ALA A 30 65.39 -79.18 -48.01
C ALA A 30 64.10 -79.79 -48.59
N VAL A 31 64.18 -80.98 -49.20
CA VAL A 31 63.00 -81.72 -49.69
C VAL A 31 62.16 -82.23 -48.52
N GLU A 32 62.78 -82.90 -47.54
CA GLU A 32 62.06 -83.42 -46.37
C GLU A 32 61.38 -82.31 -45.54
N LEU A 33 62.05 -81.17 -45.33
CA LEU A 33 61.45 -80.04 -44.61
C LEU A 33 60.25 -79.45 -45.36
N ARG A 34 60.30 -79.42 -46.70
CA ARG A 34 59.18 -78.94 -47.52
C ARG A 34 57.97 -79.87 -47.40
N ASP A 35 58.20 -81.18 -47.39
CA ASP A 35 57.13 -82.18 -47.26
C ASP A 35 56.49 -82.14 -45.86
N ILE A 36 57.31 -82.02 -44.81
CA ILE A 36 56.82 -81.86 -43.43
C ILE A 36 55.98 -80.57 -43.31
N ALA A 37 56.46 -79.44 -43.83
CA ALA A 37 55.70 -78.18 -43.84
C ALA A 37 54.41 -78.26 -44.67
N GLY A 38 54.39 -79.06 -45.74
CA GLY A 38 53.18 -79.40 -46.48
C GLY A 38 52.17 -80.14 -45.61
N ARG A 39 52.61 -81.22 -44.97
CA ARG A 39 51.74 -82.06 -44.14
C ARG A 39 51.21 -81.35 -42.90
N LEU A 40 52.03 -80.52 -42.24
CA LEU A 40 51.60 -79.70 -41.10
C LEU A 40 50.49 -78.73 -41.48
N ARG A 41 50.55 -78.11 -42.68
CA ARG A 41 49.46 -77.24 -43.17
C ARG A 41 48.16 -78.01 -43.39
N ASP A 42 48.24 -79.24 -43.87
CA ASP A 42 47.05 -80.08 -44.08
C ASP A 42 46.45 -80.57 -42.78
N LEU A 43 47.27 -80.94 -41.79
CA LEU A 43 46.83 -81.27 -40.43
C LEU A 43 46.16 -80.08 -39.74
N ALA A 44 46.71 -78.87 -39.87
CA ALA A 44 46.08 -77.66 -39.35
C ALA A 44 44.70 -77.40 -39.98
N LYS A 45 44.54 -77.64 -41.28
CA LYS A 45 43.22 -77.56 -41.95
C LYS A 45 42.25 -78.63 -41.42
N MET A 46 42.73 -79.86 -41.23
CA MET A 46 41.91 -80.94 -40.65
C MET A 46 41.48 -80.62 -39.22
N GLN A 47 42.40 -80.13 -38.38
CA GLN A 47 42.10 -79.73 -37.01
C GLN A 47 41.03 -78.63 -36.97
N LYS A 48 41.15 -77.61 -37.84
CA LYS A 48 40.13 -76.56 -37.97
C LYS A 48 38.78 -77.12 -38.41
N ARG A 49 38.76 -78.04 -39.38
CA ARG A 49 37.51 -78.68 -39.87
C ARG A 49 36.85 -79.53 -38.79
N TYR A 50 37.60 -80.39 -38.10
CA TYR A 50 37.07 -81.23 -37.04
C TYR A 50 36.62 -80.40 -35.84
N ALA A 51 37.35 -79.36 -35.44
CA ALA A 51 36.93 -78.46 -34.38
C ALA A 51 35.61 -77.73 -34.74
N ALA A 52 35.47 -77.24 -35.98
CA ALA A 52 34.23 -76.63 -36.44
C ALA A 52 33.06 -77.64 -36.47
N ARG A 53 33.30 -78.85 -36.98
CA ARG A 53 32.28 -79.90 -37.09
C ARG A 53 31.87 -80.45 -35.73
N LYS A 54 32.80 -80.58 -34.77
CA LYS A 54 32.56 -81.06 -33.41
C LYS A 54 31.42 -80.30 -32.71
N TRP A 55 31.33 -78.98 -32.92
CA TRP A 55 30.28 -78.14 -32.32
C TRP A 55 28.91 -78.27 -33.02
N GLN A 56 28.85 -78.95 -34.17
CA GLN A 56 27.62 -79.15 -34.95
C GLN A 56 27.03 -80.56 -34.78
N VAL A 57 27.71 -81.45 -34.07
CA VAL A 57 27.33 -82.87 -33.94
C VAL A 57 27.25 -83.26 -32.46
N VAL A 58 26.45 -84.28 -32.15
CA VAL A 58 26.21 -84.76 -30.78
C VAL A 58 26.38 -86.29 -30.69
N GLY A 59 26.59 -86.80 -29.47
CA GLY A 59 26.74 -88.23 -29.22
C GLY A 59 27.97 -88.84 -29.90
N ALA A 60 27.81 -90.06 -30.45
CA ALA A 60 28.91 -90.83 -31.02
C ALA A 60 29.68 -90.12 -32.15
N GLU A 61 29.03 -89.26 -32.94
CA GLU A 61 29.71 -88.49 -33.98
C GLU A 61 30.65 -87.42 -33.37
N ARG A 62 30.28 -86.83 -32.23
CA ARG A 62 31.14 -85.89 -31.50
C ARG A 62 32.35 -86.60 -30.90
N ASP A 63 32.14 -87.78 -30.32
CA ASP A 63 33.22 -88.60 -29.76
C ASP A 63 34.19 -89.03 -30.87
N ALA A 64 33.68 -89.34 -32.07
CA ALA A 64 34.50 -89.61 -33.25
C ALA A 64 35.31 -88.39 -33.70
N MET A 65 34.74 -87.18 -33.67
CA MET A 65 35.48 -85.93 -33.96
C MET A 65 36.58 -85.67 -32.92
N ASP A 66 36.33 -85.98 -31.64
CA ASP A 66 37.32 -85.86 -30.57
C ASP A 66 38.48 -86.86 -30.71
N ALA A 67 38.15 -88.11 -31.06
CA ALA A 67 39.17 -89.11 -31.40
C ALA A 67 40.01 -88.67 -32.61
N ALA A 68 39.36 -88.15 -33.67
CA ALA A 68 40.05 -87.66 -34.87
C ALA A 68 40.94 -86.44 -34.58
N LEU A 69 40.49 -85.50 -33.75
CA LEU A 69 41.29 -84.37 -33.29
C LEU A 69 42.52 -84.83 -32.51
N LYS A 70 42.38 -85.85 -31.65
CA LYS A 70 43.50 -86.43 -30.91
C LYS A 70 44.52 -87.07 -31.86
N THR A 71 44.07 -87.84 -32.85
CA THR A 71 44.95 -88.45 -33.86
C THR A 71 45.71 -87.38 -34.64
N VAL A 72 45.02 -86.35 -35.15
CA VAL A 72 45.64 -85.22 -35.86
C VAL A 72 46.64 -84.48 -34.97
N GLY A 73 46.33 -84.26 -33.70
CA GLY A 73 47.25 -83.67 -32.72
C GLY A 73 48.53 -84.48 -32.57
N THR A 74 48.41 -85.80 -32.35
CA THR A 74 49.59 -86.67 -32.21
C THR A 74 50.45 -86.74 -33.46
N GLU A 75 49.85 -86.70 -34.66
CA GLU A 75 50.61 -86.66 -35.93
C GLU A 75 51.33 -85.31 -36.10
N THR A 76 50.67 -84.22 -35.73
CA THR A 76 51.24 -82.87 -35.77
C THR A 76 52.47 -82.77 -34.86
N GLU A 77 52.35 -83.27 -33.62
CA GLU A 77 53.46 -83.32 -32.67
C GLU A 77 54.65 -84.14 -33.19
N LYS A 78 54.39 -85.32 -33.80
CA LYS A 78 55.45 -86.15 -34.42
C LYS A 78 56.16 -85.43 -35.56
N LEU A 79 55.43 -84.72 -36.41
CA LEU A 79 56.01 -83.98 -37.53
C LEU A 79 56.80 -82.76 -37.08
N ILE A 80 56.35 -82.05 -36.03
CA ILE A 80 57.11 -80.97 -35.41
C ILE A 80 58.40 -81.52 -34.80
N ALA A 81 58.33 -82.63 -34.06
CA ALA A 81 59.52 -83.27 -33.49
C ALA A 81 60.51 -83.69 -34.61
N ARG A 82 60.02 -84.26 -35.71
CA ARG A 82 60.83 -84.62 -36.88
C ARG A 82 61.43 -83.38 -37.57
N GLN A 83 60.66 -82.30 -37.72
CA GLN A 83 61.15 -81.05 -38.28
C GLN A 83 62.32 -80.51 -37.45
N VAL A 84 62.15 -80.46 -36.13
CA VAL A 84 63.19 -79.99 -35.20
C VAL A 84 64.42 -80.90 -35.26
N ALA A 85 64.24 -82.23 -35.31
CA ALA A 85 65.35 -83.17 -35.45
C ALA A 85 66.14 -82.96 -36.74
N ILE A 86 65.46 -82.73 -37.87
CA ILE A 86 66.13 -82.45 -39.15
C ILE A 86 66.84 -81.10 -39.11
N GLU A 87 66.23 -80.07 -38.54
CA GLU A 87 66.78 -78.71 -38.48
C GLU A 87 67.99 -78.63 -37.53
N THR A 88 67.89 -79.21 -36.34
CA THR A 88 68.85 -79.04 -35.22
C THR A 88 69.78 -80.23 -34.98
N GLY A 89 69.46 -81.41 -35.51
CA GLY A 89 70.18 -82.66 -35.22
C GLY A 89 69.86 -83.28 -33.86
N ILE A 90 68.91 -82.72 -33.09
CA ILE A 90 68.53 -83.21 -31.76
C ILE A 90 67.26 -84.05 -31.88
N GLU A 91 67.35 -85.35 -31.55
CA GLU A 91 66.16 -86.21 -31.44
C GLU A 91 65.37 -85.86 -30.17
N ILE A 92 64.14 -85.38 -30.34
CA ILE A 92 63.22 -85.12 -29.23
C ILE A 92 62.50 -86.42 -28.87
N GLU A 93 62.77 -86.99 -27.70
CA GLU A 93 61.99 -88.10 -27.15
C GLU A 93 60.51 -87.69 -27.02
N ALA A 94 59.61 -88.56 -27.50
CA ALA A 94 58.17 -88.30 -27.46
C ALA A 94 57.68 -88.04 -26.02
N PRO A 95 56.72 -87.12 -25.80
CA PRO A 95 56.26 -86.75 -24.46
C PRO A 95 55.72 -87.97 -23.70
N ARG A 96 56.22 -88.18 -22.46
CA ARG A 96 55.71 -89.19 -21.53
C ARG A 96 54.21 -88.98 -21.29
N GLN A 97 53.42 -90.05 -21.38
CA GLN A 97 51.98 -90.01 -21.08
C GLN A 97 51.74 -89.42 -19.68
N PRO A 98 50.80 -88.47 -19.51
CA PRO A 98 50.50 -87.90 -18.20
C PRO A 98 49.92 -88.97 -17.26
N PRO A 99 50.21 -88.90 -15.94
CA PRO A 99 49.68 -89.84 -14.96
C PRO A 99 48.15 -89.77 -14.91
N ALA A 100 47.51 -90.91 -14.63
CA ALA A 100 46.06 -91.03 -14.54
C ALA A 100 45.51 -90.12 -13.42
N VAL A 101 44.56 -89.25 -13.77
CA VAL A 101 43.95 -88.27 -12.84
C VAL A 101 43.02 -89.00 -11.87
N GLU A 102 43.24 -88.81 -10.57
CA GLU A 102 42.40 -89.37 -9.50
C GLU A 102 40.99 -88.77 -9.51
N THR A 103 40.03 -89.63 -9.20
CA THR A 103 38.61 -89.37 -9.39
C THR A 103 37.95 -88.83 -8.10
N HIS A 104 38.05 -87.52 -7.84
CA HIS A 104 37.30 -86.82 -6.78
C HIS A 104 35.76 -86.97 -6.88
N THR A 105 35.11 -87.63 -5.92
CA THR A 105 33.64 -87.76 -5.79
C THR A 105 33.12 -86.73 -4.80
N TRP A 106 31.99 -86.07 -5.12
CA TRP A 106 31.33 -85.14 -4.19
C TRP A 106 30.56 -85.92 -3.14
N ASP A 107 30.68 -85.50 -1.88
CA ASP A 107 29.83 -85.98 -0.80
C ASP A 107 28.44 -85.32 -0.96
N PRO A 108 27.34 -86.08 -1.16
CA PRO A 108 26.01 -85.52 -1.45
C PRO A 108 25.35 -84.80 -0.26
N LEU A 109 26.01 -84.77 0.90
CA LEU A 109 25.44 -84.26 2.14
C LEU A 109 25.91 -82.82 2.40
N GLU A 110 24.92 -81.95 2.54
CA GLU A 110 24.98 -80.56 3.04
C GLU A 110 25.24 -79.43 2.02
N ILE A 111 24.55 -79.43 0.87
CA ILE A 111 24.36 -78.18 0.12
C ILE A 111 23.32 -77.32 0.89
N ALA A 112 23.79 -76.55 1.87
CA ALA A 112 22.97 -75.56 2.56
C ALA A 112 22.57 -74.46 1.57
N VAL A 113 21.30 -74.40 1.19
CA VAL A 113 20.76 -73.33 0.35
C VAL A 113 20.65 -72.07 1.21
N PRO A 114 21.40 -70.99 0.90
CA PRO A 114 21.24 -69.72 1.61
C PRO A 114 19.80 -69.23 1.51
N GLY A 115 19.30 -68.58 2.55
CA GLY A 115 18.01 -67.89 2.50
C GLY A 115 17.97 -66.91 1.32
N GLU A 116 16.80 -66.75 0.70
CA GLU A 116 16.65 -65.91 -0.47
C GLU A 116 16.99 -64.45 -0.12
N PRO A 117 18.02 -63.86 -0.76
CA PRO A 117 18.43 -62.50 -0.43
C PRO A 117 17.32 -61.51 -0.82
N GLU A 118 17.07 -60.53 0.05
CA GLU A 118 16.10 -59.48 -0.22
C GLU A 118 16.68 -58.46 -1.20
N TYR A 119 15.88 -58.04 -2.18
CA TYR A 119 16.26 -56.97 -3.09
C TYR A 119 16.33 -55.65 -2.32
N PRO A 120 17.42 -54.86 -2.42
CA PRO A 120 17.51 -53.60 -1.70
C PRO A 120 16.58 -52.55 -2.32
N PHE A 121 15.37 -52.39 -1.75
CA PHE A 121 14.41 -51.35 -2.10
C PHE A 121 14.85 -49.97 -1.58
N GLY A 122 14.61 -48.89 -2.34
CA GLY A 122 14.83 -47.50 -1.90
C GLY A 122 15.40 -46.55 -2.97
N ALA A 123 15.61 -45.29 -2.62
CA ALA A 123 16.28 -44.31 -3.48
C ALA A 123 17.78 -44.63 -3.58
N ARG A 124 18.27 -44.92 -4.79
CA ARG A 124 19.68 -45.22 -5.06
C ARG A 124 20.47 -43.92 -5.09
N PHE A 125 21.46 -43.81 -4.23
CA PHE A 125 22.39 -42.69 -4.23
C PHE A 125 23.65 -43.04 -5.00
N ARG A 126 24.39 -42.00 -5.41
CA ARG A 126 25.70 -42.13 -6.05
C ARG A 126 26.67 -42.73 -5.03
N GLY A 127 26.83 -44.05 -5.03
CA GLY A 127 27.65 -44.77 -4.04
C GLY A 127 27.20 -46.22 -3.76
N ASP A 128 25.93 -46.54 -4.04
CA ASP A 128 25.33 -47.85 -3.70
C ASP A 128 25.79 -49.01 -4.58
N GLN A 129 26.66 -48.75 -5.56
CA GLN A 129 27.07 -49.75 -6.55
C GLN A 129 27.80 -50.94 -5.90
N LYS A 130 28.57 -50.71 -4.82
CA LYS A 130 29.20 -51.80 -4.06
C LYS A 130 28.18 -52.66 -3.33
N LEU A 131 27.13 -52.06 -2.77
CA LEU A 131 26.04 -52.78 -2.10
C LEU A 131 25.25 -53.61 -3.12
N LEU A 132 24.91 -53.03 -4.27
CA LEU A 132 24.21 -53.73 -5.36
C LEU A 132 25.03 -54.90 -5.91
N SER A 133 26.32 -54.72 -6.17
CA SER A 133 27.20 -55.81 -6.62
C SER A 133 27.43 -56.89 -5.56
N LYS A 134 27.30 -56.55 -4.28
CA LYS A 134 27.32 -57.53 -3.19
C LYS A 134 26.01 -58.32 -3.18
N ARG A 135 24.86 -57.65 -3.19
CA ARG A 135 23.53 -58.30 -3.22
C ARG A 135 23.34 -59.17 -4.46
N ARG A 136 23.82 -58.72 -5.63
CA ARG A 136 23.77 -59.54 -6.84
C ARG A 136 24.54 -60.84 -6.68
N ARG A 137 25.76 -60.80 -6.12
CA ARG A 137 26.54 -62.02 -5.82
C ARG A 137 25.83 -62.94 -4.83
N GLU A 138 25.16 -62.39 -3.82
CA GLU A 138 24.35 -63.18 -2.88
C GLU A 138 23.18 -63.87 -3.60
N PHE A 139 22.53 -63.19 -4.55
CA PHE A 139 21.49 -63.77 -5.42
C PHE A 139 22.06 -64.91 -6.26
N ASP A 140 23.17 -64.68 -6.99
CA ASP A 140 23.80 -65.68 -7.83
C ASP A 140 24.16 -66.95 -7.01
N GLN A 141 24.69 -66.76 -5.79
CA GLN A 141 25.02 -67.86 -4.87
C GLN A 141 23.80 -68.63 -4.37
N CYS A 142 22.73 -67.92 -3.97
CA CYS A 142 21.49 -68.56 -3.51
C CYS A 142 20.87 -69.44 -4.61
N TYR A 143 20.78 -68.90 -5.83
CA TYR A 143 20.18 -69.62 -6.96
C TYR A 143 21.07 -70.76 -7.45
N ALA A 144 22.39 -70.59 -7.50
CA ALA A 144 23.31 -71.69 -7.78
C ALA A 144 23.17 -72.83 -6.75
N ALA A 145 23.04 -72.51 -5.46
CA ALA A 145 22.81 -73.51 -4.41
C ALA A 145 21.45 -74.21 -4.55
N LYS A 146 20.35 -73.47 -4.82
CA LYS A 146 19.02 -74.04 -5.10
C LYS A 146 19.08 -75.04 -6.24
N VAL A 147 19.80 -74.70 -7.30
CA VAL A 147 19.89 -75.53 -8.50
C VAL A 147 20.81 -76.73 -8.31
N ASN A 148 21.95 -76.59 -7.63
CA ASN A 148 22.80 -77.73 -7.26
C ASN A 148 22.05 -78.71 -6.34
N LYS A 149 21.20 -78.21 -5.44
CA LYS A 149 20.32 -79.06 -4.62
C LYS A 149 19.35 -79.86 -5.49
N ILE A 150 18.67 -79.22 -6.45
CA ILE A 150 17.79 -79.91 -7.40
C ILE A 150 18.55 -80.94 -8.25
N ALA A 151 19.78 -80.62 -8.68
CA ALA A 151 20.66 -81.53 -9.42
C ALA A 151 20.97 -82.79 -8.61
N ALA A 152 21.36 -82.60 -7.35
CA ALA A 152 21.69 -83.66 -6.41
C ALA A 152 20.47 -84.54 -6.10
N GLU A 153 19.30 -83.92 -5.88
CA GLU A 153 18.02 -84.62 -5.71
C GLU A 153 17.63 -85.43 -6.96
N ALA A 154 18.04 -85.00 -8.15
CA ALA A 154 17.84 -85.71 -9.42
C ALA A 154 18.94 -86.75 -9.73
N GLY A 155 19.91 -86.97 -8.84
CA GLY A 155 20.98 -87.95 -9.02
C GLY A 155 22.05 -87.56 -10.04
N VAL A 156 22.14 -86.29 -10.40
CA VAL A 156 23.16 -85.79 -11.34
C VAL A 156 24.38 -85.34 -10.55
N GLY A 157 25.53 -85.96 -10.82
CA GLY A 157 26.82 -85.65 -10.19
C GLY A 157 27.93 -85.29 -11.18
N PRO A 158 29.06 -84.71 -10.71
CA PRO A 158 30.05 -83.94 -11.50
C PRO A 158 30.87 -84.73 -12.53
N ARG A 159 30.47 -85.99 -12.79
CA ARG A 159 31.06 -87.03 -13.67
C ARG A 159 30.15 -87.52 -14.84
N HIS A 160 28.95 -86.95 -15.02
CA HIS A 160 28.03 -87.05 -16.20
C HIS A 160 28.31 -86.31 -17.58
N PRO A 161 28.95 -86.84 -18.65
CA PRO A 161 29.40 -86.12 -19.91
C PRO A 161 28.60 -84.87 -20.40
N VAL A 162 29.28 -83.73 -20.69
CA VAL A 162 28.74 -82.34 -20.79
C VAL A 162 27.40 -82.17 -20.08
N TYR A 163 27.53 -81.82 -18.82
CA TYR A 163 26.80 -82.36 -17.72
C TYR A 163 25.58 -81.51 -17.46
N PHE A 164 24.45 -82.14 -17.18
CA PHE A 164 23.21 -81.46 -16.79
C PHE A 164 23.44 -80.39 -15.70
N GLU A 165 24.48 -80.54 -14.87
CA GLU A 165 24.95 -79.54 -13.90
C GLU A 165 25.39 -78.21 -14.50
N ASN A 166 26.11 -78.20 -15.62
CA ASN A 166 26.48 -76.94 -16.29
C ASN A 166 25.24 -76.24 -16.86
N LEU A 167 24.26 -77.01 -17.37
CA LEU A 167 22.98 -76.46 -17.82
C LEU A 167 22.16 -75.92 -16.65
N LEU A 168 22.26 -76.58 -15.50
CA LEU A 168 21.63 -76.18 -14.27
C LEU A 168 22.26 -74.89 -13.70
N VAL A 169 23.58 -74.78 -13.60
CA VAL A 169 24.25 -73.53 -13.19
C VAL A 169 23.92 -72.38 -14.15
N VAL A 170 23.98 -72.59 -15.46
CA VAL A 170 23.57 -71.58 -16.45
C VAL A 170 22.10 -71.22 -16.27
N ARG A 171 21.21 -72.19 -16.02
CA ARG A 171 19.80 -71.92 -15.71
C ARG A 171 19.62 -71.11 -14.43
N ALA A 172 20.42 -71.39 -13.40
CA ALA A 172 20.39 -70.65 -12.13
C ALA A 172 20.79 -69.19 -12.33
N GLU A 173 21.89 -68.95 -13.06
CA GLU A 173 22.37 -67.61 -13.40
C GLU A 173 21.35 -66.85 -14.25
N VAL A 174 20.76 -67.51 -15.26
CA VAL A 174 19.71 -66.92 -16.09
C VAL A 174 18.47 -66.58 -15.27
N LEU A 175 18.02 -67.46 -14.36
CA LEU A 175 16.89 -67.17 -13.48
C LEU A 175 17.19 -66.02 -12.52
N ALA A 176 18.36 -66.02 -11.88
CA ALA A 176 18.79 -64.94 -11.01
C ALA A 176 18.85 -63.60 -11.77
N ASP A 177 19.33 -63.60 -13.02
CA ASP A 177 19.35 -62.40 -13.86
C ASP A 177 17.95 -61.94 -14.26
N ILE A 178 17.04 -62.86 -14.61
CA ILE A 178 15.64 -62.56 -14.92
C ILE A 178 14.96 -61.94 -13.69
N PHE A 179 15.06 -62.55 -12.51
CA PHE A 179 14.45 -62.04 -11.29
C PHE A 179 15.03 -60.69 -10.89
N TRP A 180 16.36 -60.56 -10.89
CA TRP A 180 17.03 -59.30 -10.59
C TRP A 180 16.60 -58.17 -11.55
N THR A 181 16.45 -58.51 -12.83
CA THR A 181 16.03 -57.56 -13.86
C THR A 181 14.55 -57.19 -13.72
N ALA A 182 13.68 -58.16 -13.40
CA ALA A 182 12.27 -57.93 -13.12
C ALA A 182 12.09 -56.97 -11.93
N GLU A 183 12.76 -57.21 -10.80
CA GLU A 183 12.72 -56.33 -9.63
C GLU A 183 13.23 -54.91 -9.95
N ARG A 184 14.27 -54.79 -10.79
CA ARG A 184 14.75 -53.49 -11.28
C ARG A 184 13.71 -52.75 -12.11
N PHE A 185 12.95 -53.46 -12.94
CA PHE A 185 11.87 -52.85 -13.71
C PHE A 185 10.74 -52.39 -12.81
N THR A 186 10.32 -53.20 -11.84
CA THR A 186 9.32 -52.82 -10.84
C THR A 186 9.73 -51.55 -10.08
N GLU A 187 10.97 -51.48 -9.57
CA GLU A 187 11.47 -50.27 -8.89
C GLU A 187 11.48 -49.04 -9.83
N ALA A 188 11.84 -49.23 -11.10
CA ALA A 188 11.84 -48.15 -12.07
C ALA A 188 10.43 -47.64 -12.38
N GLU A 189 9.46 -48.55 -12.53
CA GLU A 189 8.04 -48.22 -12.71
C GLU A 189 7.49 -47.44 -11.53
N ASP A 190 7.78 -47.86 -10.29
CA ASP A 190 7.34 -47.16 -9.09
C ASP A 190 7.94 -45.76 -8.98
N ARG A 191 9.21 -45.59 -9.38
CA ARG A 191 9.84 -44.27 -9.46
C ARG A 191 9.23 -43.40 -10.55
N ILE A 192 8.91 -43.96 -11.71
CA ILE A 192 8.22 -43.23 -12.78
C ILE A 192 6.87 -42.74 -12.27
N LYS A 193 6.07 -43.60 -11.63
CA LYS A 193 4.78 -43.21 -11.01
C LYS A 193 4.96 -42.11 -9.96
N ALA A 194 6.00 -42.17 -9.14
CA ALA A 194 6.30 -41.14 -8.15
C ALA A 194 6.66 -39.80 -8.81
N ILE A 195 7.47 -39.82 -9.86
CA ILE A 195 7.83 -38.62 -10.65
C ILE A 195 6.60 -38.06 -11.35
N GLU A 196 5.77 -38.89 -11.97
CA GLU A 196 4.52 -38.47 -12.62
C GLU A 196 3.57 -37.81 -11.61
N SER A 197 3.44 -38.36 -10.40
CA SER A 197 2.66 -37.74 -9.33
C SER A 197 3.25 -36.40 -8.88
N GLN A 198 4.57 -36.26 -8.81
CA GLN A 198 5.24 -34.99 -8.51
C GLN A 198 5.04 -33.96 -9.63
N MET A 199 5.10 -34.38 -10.90
CA MET A 199 4.84 -33.52 -12.04
C MET A 199 3.38 -33.06 -12.04
N ALA A 200 2.41 -33.94 -11.77
CA ALA A 200 1.01 -33.56 -11.64
C ALA A 200 0.79 -32.50 -10.55
N LYS A 201 1.47 -32.64 -9.39
CA LYS A 201 1.45 -31.61 -8.33
C LYS A 201 2.09 -30.30 -8.77
N ALA A 202 3.20 -30.36 -9.52
CA ALA A 202 3.86 -29.17 -10.05
C ALA A 202 2.95 -28.42 -11.04
N THR A 203 2.25 -29.15 -11.92
CA THR A 203 1.27 -28.57 -12.84
C THR A 203 0.08 -27.93 -12.11
N ASP A 204 -0.42 -28.54 -11.02
CA ASP A 204 -1.46 -27.92 -10.19
C ASP A 204 -0.95 -26.63 -9.50
N VAL A 205 0.29 -26.61 -9.01
CA VAL A 205 0.91 -25.40 -8.46
C VAL A 205 1.05 -24.31 -9.53
N GLU A 206 1.51 -24.66 -10.73
CA GLU A 206 1.64 -23.73 -11.85
C GLU A 206 0.27 -23.15 -12.27
N ALA A 207 -0.79 -23.98 -12.32
CA ALA A 207 -2.15 -23.52 -12.58
C ALA A 207 -2.67 -22.56 -11.51
N ARG A 208 -2.38 -22.83 -10.23
CA ARG A 208 -2.73 -21.93 -9.11
C ARG A 208 -1.95 -20.62 -9.16
N MET A 209 -0.69 -20.65 -9.56
CA MET A 209 0.11 -19.44 -9.76
C MET A 209 -0.45 -18.60 -10.92
N ALA A 210 -0.84 -19.23 -12.03
CA ALA A 210 -1.47 -18.53 -13.15
C ALA A 210 -2.82 -17.87 -12.76
N ASP A 211 -3.66 -18.56 -11.97
CA ASP A 211 -4.90 -17.96 -11.43
C ASP A 211 -4.61 -16.80 -10.45
N ALA A 212 -3.56 -16.92 -9.63
CA ALA A 212 -3.13 -15.84 -8.75
C ALA A 212 -2.65 -14.61 -9.56
N ASP A 213 -1.87 -14.81 -10.61
CA ASP A 213 -1.41 -13.75 -11.51
C ASP A 213 -2.57 -13.09 -12.27
N GLN A 214 -3.58 -13.85 -12.67
CA GLN A 214 -4.78 -13.30 -13.29
C GLN A 214 -5.60 -12.45 -12.30
N ARG A 215 -5.68 -12.86 -11.04
CA ARG A 215 -6.35 -12.08 -9.98
C ARG A 215 -5.59 -10.80 -9.68
N THR A 216 -4.27 -10.85 -9.55
CA THR A 216 -3.46 -9.64 -9.31
C THR A 216 -3.57 -8.66 -10.47
N ALA A 217 -3.51 -9.13 -11.72
CA ALA A 217 -3.76 -8.30 -12.90
C ALA A 217 -5.15 -7.64 -12.86
N SER A 218 -6.19 -8.41 -12.55
CA SER A 218 -7.57 -7.88 -12.44
C SER A 218 -7.70 -6.83 -11.33
N THR A 219 -7.02 -7.02 -10.19
CA THR A 219 -7.01 -6.02 -9.11
C THR A 219 -6.25 -4.75 -9.48
N LEU A 220 -5.15 -4.86 -10.24
CA LEU A 220 -4.40 -3.70 -10.72
C LEU A 220 -5.25 -2.87 -11.68
N THR A 221 -5.92 -3.50 -12.65
CA THR A 221 -6.83 -2.80 -13.55
C THR A 221 -7.97 -2.09 -12.81
N ALA A 222 -8.54 -2.72 -11.76
CA ALA A 222 -9.56 -2.08 -10.94
C ALA A 222 -9.04 -0.87 -10.14
N ILE A 223 -7.78 -0.90 -9.68
CA ILE A 223 -7.13 0.22 -9.00
C ILE A 223 -6.85 1.36 -10.00
N GLU A 224 -6.33 1.05 -11.18
CA GLU A 224 -6.09 2.04 -12.25
C GLU A 224 -7.38 2.76 -12.64
N GLN A 225 -8.48 2.02 -12.78
CA GLN A 225 -9.78 2.61 -13.10
C GLN A 225 -10.29 3.53 -11.98
N ARG A 226 -10.17 3.12 -10.71
CA ARG A 226 -10.52 4.00 -9.57
C ARG A 226 -9.67 5.26 -9.52
N LEU A 227 -8.37 5.16 -9.82
CA LEU A 227 -7.48 6.31 -9.86
C LEU A 227 -7.85 7.28 -10.98
N ALA A 228 -8.25 6.76 -12.14
CA ALA A 228 -8.76 7.57 -13.24
C ALA A 228 -10.06 8.31 -12.86
N ASP A 229 -11.02 7.60 -12.24
CA ASP A 229 -12.29 8.19 -11.77
C ASP A 229 -12.05 9.28 -10.69
N GLU A 230 -11.12 9.06 -9.77
CA GLU A 230 -10.74 10.04 -8.75
C GLU A 230 -10.06 11.27 -9.36
N GLN A 231 -9.21 11.08 -10.36
CA GLN A 231 -8.56 12.17 -11.08
C GLN A 231 -9.59 13.03 -11.84
N GLU A 232 -10.61 12.41 -12.42
CA GLU A 232 -11.71 13.11 -13.08
C GLU A 232 -12.50 13.96 -12.07
N ARG A 233 -12.90 13.37 -10.93
CA ARG A 233 -13.58 14.11 -9.84
C ARG A 233 -12.75 15.28 -9.31
N PHE A 234 -11.44 15.11 -9.20
CA PHE A 234 -10.54 16.17 -8.79
C PHE A 234 -10.54 17.32 -9.81
N ASN A 235 -10.49 17.02 -11.10
CA ASN A 235 -10.53 18.03 -12.17
C ASN A 235 -11.88 18.77 -12.21
N GLU A 236 -12.99 18.05 -12.00
CA GLU A 236 -14.33 18.65 -11.89
C GLU A 236 -14.41 19.60 -10.69
N ALA A 237 -13.91 19.18 -9.52
CA ALA A 237 -13.86 20.00 -8.31
C ALA A 237 -12.98 21.25 -8.49
N ASP A 238 -11.80 21.13 -9.12
CA ASP A 238 -10.93 22.26 -9.42
C ASP A 238 -11.61 23.26 -10.38
N THR A 239 -12.34 22.75 -11.37
CA THR A 239 -13.11 23.58 -12.30
C THR A 239 -14.25 24.32 -11.58
N SER A 240 -15.00 23.63 -10.71
CA SER A 240 -16.04 24.24 -9.87
C SER A 240 -15.46 25.31 -8.96
N HIS A 241 -14.36 25.01 -8.27
CA HIS A 241 -13.73 25.95 -7.35
C HIS A 241 -13.19 27.20 -8.06
N LYS A 242 -12.65 27.05 -9.28
CA LYS A 242 -12.28 28.20 -10.13
C LYS A 242 -13.50 29.05 -10.50
N ALA A 243 -14.62 28.42 -10.87
CA ALA A 243 -15.86 29.14 -11.16
C ALA A 243 -16.38 29.92 -9.94
N ASP A 244 -16.35 29.31 -8.75
CA ASP A 244 -16.74 29.95 -7.50
C ASP A 244 -15.81 31.13 -7.15
N LEU A 245 -14.51 30.97 -7.35
CA LEU A 245 -13.51 32.02 -7.15
C LEU A 245 -13.76 33.22 -8.08
N ASP A 246 -14.07 32.96 -9.34
CA ASP A 246 -14.34 34.01 -10.32
C ASP A 246 -15.68 34.72 -10.06
N ALA A 247 -16.70 33.99 -9.60
CA ALA A 247 -17.95 34.59 -9.10
C ALA A 247 -17.68 35.50 -7.89
N LEU A 248 -16.90 35.05 -6.91
CA LEU A 248 -16.54 35.85 -5.75
C LEU A 248 -15.74 37.11 -6.14
N LYS A 249 -14.80 37.00 -7.08
CA LYS A 249 -14.07 38.17 -7.61
C LYS A 249 -15.02 39.17 -8.27
N SER A 250 -16.00 38.68 -9.04
CA SER A 250 -17.02 39.52 -9.67
C SER A 250 -17.85 40.26 -8.62
N ASP A 251 -18.30 39.56 -7.58
CA ASP A 251 -19.06 40.15 -6.47
C ASP A 251 -18.26 41.20 -5.70
N ILE A 252 -16.99 40.91 -5.39
CA ILE A 252 -16.09 41.86 -4.74
C ILE A 252 -15.90 43.11 -5.62
N SER A 253 -15.69 42.92 -6.93
CA SER A 253 -15.54 44.03 -7.87
C SER A 253 -16.81 44.89 -7.94
N GLY A 254 -17.99 44.27 -7.99
CA GLY A 254 -19.28 44.98 -7.97
C GLY A 254 -19.53 45.72 -6.65
N ASN A 255 -19.09 45.16 -5.51
CA ASN A 255 -19.16 45.83 -4.21
C ASN A 255 -18.24 47.05 -4.15
N LEU A 256 -17.00 46.94 -4.66
CA LEU A 256 -16.06 48.04 -4.73
C LEU A 256 -16.61 49.19 -5.59
N GLN A 257 -17.16 48.89 -6.77
CA GLN A 257 -17.79 49.92 -7.62
C GLN A 257 -18.95 50.63 -6.92
N ARG A 258 -19.77 49.91 -6.14
CA ARG A 258 -20.85 50.54 -5.34
C ARG A 258 -20.33 51.44 -4.23
N ILE A 259 -19.26 51.03 -3.55
CA ILE A 259 -18.61 51.84 -2.52
C ILE A 259 -18.00 53.10 -3.15
N GLU A 260 -17.31 52.96 -4.28
CA GLU A 260 -16.74 54.09 -5.03
C GLU A 260 -17.84 55.07 -5.47
N ALA A 261 -18.93 54.58 -6.05
CA ALA A 261 -20.07 55.42 -6.43
C ALA A 261 -20.69 56.14 -5.23
N GLY A 262 -20.84 55.44 -4.09
CA GLY A 262 -21.32 56.03 -2.85
C GLY A 262 -20.38 57.11 -2.29
N ALA A 263 -19.07 56.88 -2.37
CA ALA A 263 -18.06 57.85 -1.94
C ALA A 263 -18.09 59.11 -2.82
N ILE A 264 -18.26 58.96 -4.14
CA ILE A 264 -18.39 60.09 -5.08
C ILE A 264 -19.65 60.91 -4.76
N GLU A 265 -20.77 60.26 -4.49
CA GLU A 265 -22.03 60.94 -4.13
C GLU A 265 -21.91 61.68 -2.78
N GLU A 266 -21.28 61.08 -1.78
CA GLU A 266 -21.04 61.77 -0.50
C GLU A 266 -20.08 62.95 -0.65
N GLN A 267 -19.02 62.82 -1.46
CA GLN A 267 -18.14 63.96 -1.78
C GLN A 267 -18.92 65.10 -2.45
N ARG A 268 -19.84 64.77 -3.36
CA ARG A 268 -20.71 65.75 -4.00
C ARG A 268 -21.62 66.45 -2.98
N ARG A 269 -22.27 65.70 -2.09
CA ARG A 269 -23.11 66.26 -1.01
C ARG A 269 -22.32 67.18 -0.08
N LEU A 270 -21.11 66.77 0.30
CA LEU A 270 -20.22 67.60 1.10
C LEU A 270 -19.82 68.88 0.37
N ALA A 271 -19.58 68.82 -0.95
CA ALA A 271 -19.29 70.00 -1.76
C ALA A 271 -20.50 70.94 -1.87
N GLU A 272 -21.70 70.40 -2.09
CA GLU A 272 -22.96 71.18 -2.10
C GLU A 272 -23.21 71.84 -0.74
N PHE A 273 -23.03 71.09 0.36
CA PHE A 273 -23.16 71.62 1.72
C PHE A 273 -22.12 72.71 2.00
N ALA A 274 -20.86 72.48 1.66
CA ALA A 274 -19.79 73.47 1.82
C ALA A 274 -20.12 74.77 1.08
N SER A 275 -20.55 74.66 -0.19
CA SER A 275 -20.97 75.81 -1.00
C SER A 275 -22.17 76.54 -0.38
N ALA A 276 -23.18 75.82 0.13
CA ALA A 276 -24.33 76.41 0.80
C ALA A 276 -23.93 77.13 2.11
N THR A 277 -23.01 76.55 2.89
CA THR A 277 -22.51 77.19 4.12
C THR A 277 -21.69 78.44 3.82
N GLU A 278 -20.88 78.43 2.77
CA GLU A 278 -20.12 79.59 2.31
C GLU A 278 -21.05 80.71 1.83
N ALA A 279 -22.07 80.37 1.02
CA ALA A 279 -23.09 81.31 0.57
C ALA A 279 -23.82 81.97 1.75
N ARG A 280 -24.23 81.17 2.74
CA ARG A 280 -24.88 81.67 3.97
C ARG A 280 -23.95 82.54 4.80
N SER A 281 -22.67 82.17 4.91
CA SER A 281 -21.65 82.97 5.58
C SER A 281 -21.49 84.34 4.92
N ASN A 282 -21.39 84.37 3.59
CA ASN A 282 -21.30 85.60 2.81
C ASN A 282 -22.56 86.48 2.94
N GLU A 283 -23.74 85.88 2.96
CA GLU A 283 -25.01 86.60 3.23
C GLU A 283 -25.00 87.24 4.62
N LEU A 284 -24.63 86.48 5.66
CA LEU A 284 -24.54 86.99 7.03
C LEU A 284 -23.51 88.12 7.15
N GLN A 285 -22.36 87.98 6.50
CA GLN A 285 -21.35 89.04 6.45
C GLN A 285 -21.88 90.29 5.76
N GLY A 286 -22.64 90.14 4.66
CA GLY A 286 -23.33 91.24 3.99
C GLY A 286 -24.33 91.95 4.91
N ARG A 287 -25.19 91.20 5.60
CA ARG A 287 -26.16 91.73 6.57
C ARG A 287 -25.46 92.43 7.75
N LEU A 288 -24.36 91.87 8.24
CA LEU A 288 -23.58 92.48 9.31
C LEU A 288 -23.01 93.84 8.87
N VAL A 289 -22.44 93.92 7.66
CA VAL A 289 -21.96 95.18 7.09
C VAL A 289 -23.10 96.19 6.93
N GLU A 290 -24.29 95.75 6.50
CA GLU A 290 -25.46 96.63 6.34
C GLU A 290 -25.98 97.15 7.70
N THR A 291 -26.15 96.27 8.69
CA THR A 291 -26.54 96.67 10.05
C THR A 291 -25.50 97.58 10.70
N ALA A 292 -24.20 97.34 10.47
CA ALA A 292 -23.14 98.22 10.93
C ALA A 292 -23.19 99.61 10.27
N LYS A 293 -23.60 99.70 8.99
CA LYS A 293 -23.83 100.99 8.32
C LYS A 293 -25.05 101.73 8.88
N LEU A 294 -26.17 101.03 9.07
CA LEU A 294 -27.41 101.60 9.57
C LEU A 294 -27.28 102.06 11.02
N HIS A 295 -26.72 101.22 11.88
CA HIS A 295 -26.65 101.48 13.32
C HIS A 295 -25.29 101.98 13.79
N GLY A 296 -24.27 102.05 12.94
CA GLY A 296 -22.97 102.63 13.32
C GLY A 296 -23.09 104.10 13.70
N ALA A 297 -23.90 104.87 12.96
CA ALA A 297 -24.17 106.26 13.30
C ALA A 297 -25.04 106.37 14.57
N ASP A 298 -26.08 105.53 14.68
CA ASP A 298 -26.99 105.54 15.83
C ASP A 298 -26.32 105.08 17.14
N THR A 299 -25.40 104.11 17.06
CA THR A 299 -24.67 103.62 18.24
C THR A 299 -23.64 104.64 18.72
N VAL A 300 -22.97 105.35 17.80
CA VAL A 300 -22.10 106.47 18.17
C VAL A 300 -22.92 107.62 18.78
N ALA A 301 -24.09 107.94 18.22
CA ALA A 301 -24.99 108.95 18.76
C ALA A 301 -25.57 108.54 20.14
N LEU A 302 -25.92 107.27 20.33
CA LEU A 302 -26.35 106.72 21.62
C LEU A 302 -25.22 106.74 22.65
N MET A 303 -23.99 106.38 22.27
CA MET A 303 -22.83 106.47 23.16
C MET A 303 -22.54 107.91 23.56
N GLN A 304 -22.69 108.88 22.65
CA GLN A 304 -22.60 110.31 22.98
C GLN A 304 -23.73 110.75 23.92
N ARG A 305 -24.97 110.31 23.68
CA ARG A 305 -26.13 110.59 24.54
C ARG A 305 -25.98 110.00 25.94
N ILE A 306 -25.41 108.79 26.05
CA ILE A 306 -25.11 108.15 27.33
C ILE A 306 -24.02 108.95 28.04
N ALA A 307 -22.93 109.35 27.37
CA ALA A 307 -21.89 110.20 27.96
C ALA A 307 -22.44 111.56 28.44
N GLU A 308 -23.38 112.16 27.69
CA GLU A 308 -24.10 113.38 28.11
C GLU A 308 -24.98 113.14 29.34
N LEU A 309 -25.67 112.00 29.40
CA LEU A 309 -26.48 111.61 30.56
C LEU A 309 -25.61 111.33 31.78
N GLU A 310 -24.49 110.64 31.61
CA GLU A 310 -23.49 110.36 32.65
C GLU A 310 -22.94 111.67 33.23
N ALA A 311 -22.60 112.64 32.38
CA ALA A 311 -22.19 113.98 32.80
C ALA A 311 -23.29 114.70 33.59
N LYS A 312 -24.57 114.58 33.17
CA LYS A 312 -25.71 115.15 33.91
C LYS A 312 -25.99 114.44 35.23
N THR A 313 -25.79 113.13 35.33
CA THR A 313 -25.89 112.41 36.61
C THR A 313 -24.77 112.79 37.56
N LEU A 314 -23.56 113.05 37.05
CA LEU A 314 -22.45 113.54 37.87
C LEU A 314 -22.70 114.97 38.40
N GLU A 315 -23.42 115.82 37.64
CA GLU A 315 -23.93 117.10 38.15
C GLU A 315 -25.02 116.91 39.23
N LEU A 316 -25.86 115.87 39.12
CA LEU A 316 -26.91 115.57 40.10
C LEU A 316 -26.38 114.93 41.39
N GLU A 317 -25.32 114.12 41.34
CA GLU A 317 -24.67 113.52 42.51
C GLU A 317 -23.84 114.52 43.33
N ASN A 318 -23.35 115.61 42.72
CA ASN A 318 -22.65 116.69 43.45
C ASN A 318 -23.61 117.66 44.18
N ARG A 319 -24.91 117.34 44.18
CA ARG A 319 -25.93 118.07 44.94
C ARG A 319 -25.97 117.49 46.36
N PRO A 320 -25.88 118.30 47.44
CA PRO A 320 -25.77 117.77 48.80
C PRO A 320 -26.95 116.83 49.12
N SER A 321 -26.61 115.60 49.51
CA SER A 321 -27.55 114.57 49.99
C SER A 321 -28.48 115.20 51.03
N VAL A 322 -29.77 115.19 50.74
CA VAL A 322 -30.78 115.51 51.75
C VAL A 322 -31.03 114.21 52.48
N ASP A 323 -30.37 114.04 53.62
CA ASP A 323 -30.61 112.90 54.50
C ASP A 323 -32.06 112.99 55.01
N PHE A 324 -32.83 111.93 54.74
CA PHE A 324 -34.21 111.80 55.21
C PHE A 324 -34.25 110.70 56.27
N ASP A 325 -34.62 111.07 57.49
CA ASP A 325 -34.98 110.10 58.52
C ASP A 325 -36.41 109.59 58.25
N VAL A 326 -36.57 108.28 58.19
CA VAL A 326 -37.85 107.62 57.94
C VAL A 326 -38.27 106.86 59.20
N GLN A 327 -39.43 107.21 59.76
CA GLN A 327 -40.09 106.41 60.79
C GLN A 327 -41.29 105.68 60.20
N GLU A 328 -41.47 104.43 60.62
CA GLU A 328 -42.59 103.59 60.20
C GLU A 328 -43.41 103.15 61.41
N GLU A 329 -44.72 103.38 61.33
CA GLU A 329 -45.70 102.96 62.33
C GLU A 329 -46.83 102.19 61.62
N THR A 330 -47.38 101.15 62.26
CA THR A 330 -48.47 100.35 61.70
C THR A 330 -49.79 100.63 62.41
N GLU A 331 -50.84 100.84 61.65
CA GLU A 331 -52.21 101.06 62.12
C GLU A 331 -53.15 99.96 61.64
N ASP A 332 -54.28 99.80 62.35
CA ASP A 332 -55.35 98.84 62.02
C ASP A 332 -54.80 97.43 61.75
N GLU A 333 -54.05 96.91 62.73
CA GLU A 333 -53.45 95.57 62.73
C GLU A 333 -52.56 95.29 61.51
N GLY A 334 -51.96 96.33 60.94
CA GLY A 334 -51.04 96.24 59.80
C GLY A 334 -51.69 96.57 58.45
N ARG A 335 -52.97 96.98 58.41
CA ARG A 335 -53.61 97.45 57.16
C ARG A 335 -52.98 98.70 56.61
N PHE A 336 -52.53 99.60 57.47
CA PHE A 336 -51.89 100.83 57.03
C PHE A 336 -50.49 100.89 57.61
N VAL A 337 -49.51 101.13 56.74
CA VAL A 337 -48.16 101.53 57.14
C VAL A 337 -48.09 103.04 56.95
N LEU A 338 -47.96 103.77 58.05
CA LEU A 338 -47.62 105.19 58.00
C LEU A 338 -46.13 105.34 57.94
N ARG A 339 -45.66 105.85 56.81
CA ARG A 339 -44.27 106.23 56.63
C ARG A 339 -44.16 107.75 56.77
N ARG A 340 -43.53 108.17 57.85
CA ARG A 340 -43.26 109.58 58.18
C ARG A 340 -41.84 109.92 57.76
N PHE A 341 -41.71 110.88 56.87
CA PHE A 341 -40.43 111.40 56.40
C PHE A 341 -40.12 112.70 57.13
N PHE A 342 -39.00 112.70 57.83
CA PHE A 342 -38.48 113.86 58.54
C PHE A 342 -37.38 114.52 57.73
N ARG A 343 -37.34 115.85 57.77
CA ARG A 343 -36.26 116.66 57.25
C ARG A 343 -35.86 117.63 58.35
N ASN A 344 -34.62 117.54 58.83
CA ASN A 344 -34.10 118.33 59.95
C ASN A 344 -34.98 118.26 61.21
N GLY A 345 -35.54 117.08 61.52
CA GLY A 345 -36.42 116.87 62.68
C GLY A 345 -37.88 117.33 62.48
N GLU A 346 -38.22 118.00 61.39
CA GLU A 346 -39.60 118.36 61.05
C GLU A 346 -40.24 117.31 60.13
N LEU A 347 -41.47 116.88 60.46
CA LEU A 347 -42.27 116.01 59.62
C LEU A 347 -42.73 116.79 58.38
N PHE A 348 -42.13 116.52 57.22
CA PHE A 348 -42.50 117.24 55.98
C PHE A 348 -43.38 116.41 55.05
N LYS A 349 -43.40 115.08 55.21
CA LYS A 349 -44.29 114.22 54.43
C LYS A 349 -44.71 113.00 55.23
N GLU A 350 -46.01 112.76 55.26
CA GLU A 350 -46.58 111.53 55.76
C GLU A 350 -47.26 110.82 54.60
N ILE A 351 -46.88 109.56 54.36
CA ILE A 351 -47.54 108.72 53.36
C ILE A 351 -48.16 107.53 54.07
N ARG A 352 -49.49 107.43 53.97
CA ARG A 352 -50.25 106.29 54.47
C ARG A 352 -50.39 105.27 53.36
N HIS A 353 -49.64 104.18 53.45
CA HIS A 353 -49.70 103.07 52.50
C HIS A 353 -50.71 102.03 52.99
N GLN A 354 -51.79 101.81 52.24
CA GLN A 354 -52.68 100.68 52.49
C GLN A 354 -52.01 99.40 51.98
N THR A 355 -51.75 98.46 52.88
CA THR A 355 -51.20 97.15 52.54
C THR A 355 -52.31 96.27 51.98
N ARG A 356 -51.98 95.44 50.99
CA ARG A 356 -52.89 94.40 50.46
C ARG A 356 -52.74 93.07 51.20
N SER A 357 -52.16 93.10 52.39
CA SER A 357 -51.92 91.91 53.19
C SER A 357 -53.24 91.38 53.75
N PRO A 358 -53.46 90.05 53.77
CA PRO A 358 -54.68 89.49 54.30
C PRO A 358 -54.71 89.63 55.84
N ILE A 359 -55.78 90.19 56.40
CA ILE A 359 -55.89 90.49 57.84
C ILE A 359 -56.96 89.61 58.47
N TRP A 360 -56.59 88.86 59.51
CA TRP A 360 -57.52 88.01 60.23
C TRP A 360 -58.36 88.79 61.24
N ARG A 361 -59.68 88.84 61.05
CA ARG A 361 -60.64 89.59 61.88
C ARG A 361 -61.48 88.73 62.82
N GLY A 362 -61.08 87.49 63.04
CA GLY A 362 -61.75 86.56 63.97
C GLY A 362 -63.00 85.91 63.39
N VAL A 363 -63.94 85.55 64.26
CA VAL A 363 -65.24 84.96 63.86
C VAL A 363 -66.13 86.03 63.24
N HIS A 364 -66.85 85.68 62.18
CA HIS A 364 -67.70 86.61 61.44
C HIS A 364 -68.80 87.24 62.30
N ASP A 365 -68.85 88.57 62.32
CA ASP A 365 -69.88 89.38 62.94
C ASP A 365 -70.70 90.10 61.87
N ARG A 366 -72.02 89.84 61.85
CA ARG A 366 -72.94 90.41 60.84
C ARG A 366 -73.03 91.94 60.90
N ASN A 367 -72.68 92.55 62.03
CA ASN A 367 -72.74 94.00 62.21
C ASN A 367 -71.39 94.68 61.93
N ARG A 368 -70.32 93.91 61.64
CA ARG A 368 -69.01 94.44 61.32
C ARG A 368 -68.86 94.64 59.81
N GLU A 369 -68.30 95.78 59.44
CA GLU A 369 -67.83 96.02 58.07
C GLU A 369 -66.45 95.41 57.85
N TYR A 370 -66.35 94.55 56.85
CA TYR A 370 -65.11 93.93 56.43
C TYR A 370 -64.62 94.62 55.16
N GLN A 371 -63.35 94.99 55.12
CA GLN A 371 -62.72 95.64 53.97
C GLN A 371 -62.03 94.60 53.07
N PRO A 372 -61.74 94.92 51.79
CA PRO A 372 -60.98 94.04 50.92
C PRO A 372 -59.67 93.58 51.57
N GLY A 373 -59.42 92.27 51.58
CA GLY A 373 -58.27 91.67 52.28
C GLY A 373 -58.58 91.15 53.68
N ASP A 374 -59.73 91.49 54.27
CA ASP A 374 -60.12 90.90 55.55
C ASP A 374 -60.49 89.42 55.41
N MET A 375 -60.13 88.65 56.42
CA MET A 375 -60.48 87.24 56.55
C MET A 375 -61.24 87.02 57.86
N CYS A 376 -62.26 86.17 57.85
CA CYS A 376 -62.96 85.78 59.08
C CYS A 376 -63.49 84.33 59.02
N THR A 377 -63.83 83.75 60.17
CA THR A 377 -64.38 82.39 60.25
C THR A 377 -65.89 82.44 60.31
N TRP A 378 -66.56 81.67 59.45
CA TRP A 378 -68.01 81.47 59.51
C TRP A 378 -68.39 80.07 59.08
N GLY A 379 -69.26 79.41 59.86
CA GLY A 379 -69.66 78.02 59.61
C GLY A 379 -68.50 77.02 59.63
N GLY A 380 -67.44 77.30 60.42
CA GLY A 380 -66.21 76.50 60.49
C GLY A 380 -65.30 76.61 59.27
N SER A 381 -65.56 77.56 58.36
CA SER A 381 -64.75 77.85 57.18
C SER A 381 -64.11 79.24 57.29
N VAL A 382 -62.97 79.45 56.65
CA VAL A 382 -62.30 80.76 56.51
C VAL A 382 -62.75 81.41 55.21
N TRP A 383 -63.23 82.64 55.31
CA TRP A 383 -63.71 83.45 54.19
C TRP A 383 -62.87 84.72 54.06
N HIS A 384 -62.63 85.15 52.83
CA HIS A 384 -61.94 86.38 52.47
C HIS A 384 -62.93 87.38 51.85
N ALA A 385 -62.89 88.63 52.30
CA ALA A 385 -63.65 89.73 51.71
C ALA A 385 -62.91 90.28 50.49
N ASP A 386 -63.48 90.13 49.30
CA ASP A 386 -62.94 90.68 48.05
C ASP A 386 -63.32 92.15 47.87
N LYS A 387 -64.43 92.57 48.50
CA LYS A 387 -65.02 93.92 48.45
C LYS A 387 -65.48 94.34 49.85
N PRO A 388 -65.64 95.65 50.14
CA PRO A 388 -66.27 96.09 51.38
C PRO A 388 -67.61 95.38 51.57
N SER A 389 -67.79 94.66 52.67
CA SER A 389 -68.92 93.76 52.88
C SER A 389 -69.40 93.79 54.34
N ILE A 390 -70.73 93.88 54.53
CA ILE A 390 -71.46 93.72 55.80
C ILE A 390 -72.53 92.65 55.59
N GLY A 391 -72.91 91.94 56.65
CA GLY A 391 -74.08 91.06 56.61
C GLY A 391 -73.72 89.58 56.41
N GLN A 392 -74.52 88.83 55.65
CA GLN A 392 -74.39 87.36 55.60
C GLN A 392 -73.35 86.90 54.57
N ILE A 393 -72.34 86.17 55.04
CA ILE A 393 -71.36 85.48 54.17
C ILE A 393 -72.05 84.42 53.30
N GLY A 394 -71.66 84.34 52.02
CA GLY A 394 -72.10 83.32 51.07
C GLY A 394 -73.36 83.65 50.26
N GLY A 395 -74.00 84.80 50.50
CA GLY A 395 -75.12 85.29 49.69
C GLY A 395 -74.71 86.21 48.52
N ASP A 396 -73.67 87.02 48.72
CA ASP A 396 -73.25 88.08 47.80
C ASP A 396 -71.85 87.85 47.22
N LYS A 397 -71.56 88.43 46.04
CA LYS A 397 -70.25 88.35 45.33
C LYS A 397 -69.08 89.07 46.04
N GLY A 398 -69.24 89.44 47.31
CA GLY A 398 -68.22 90.13 48.11
C GLY A 398 -67.29 89.19 48.87
N TRP A 399 -67.62 87.91 48.96
CA TRP A 399 -66.91 86.93 49.78
C TRP A 399 -66.40 85.74 48.95
N SER A 400 -65.14 85.38 49.17
CA SER A 400 -64.52 84.17 48.61
C SER A 400 -64.18 83.18 49.72
N LEU A 401 -64.55 81.92 49.52
CA LEU A 401 -64.19 80.83 50.44
C LEU A 401 -62.70 80.51 50.29
N MET A 402 -61.90 80.75 51.34
CA MET A 402 -60.47 80.41 51.33
C MET A 402 -60.21 78.99 51.81
N VAL A 403 -60.83 78.59 52.92
CA VAL A 403 -60.63 77.26 53.52
C VAL A 403 -61.98 76.71 53.95
N LYS A 404 -62.35 75.56 53.39
CA LYS A 404 -63.59 74.86 53.75
C LYS A 404 -63.42 74.15 55.11
N LYS A 405 -64.50 74.09 55.89
CA LYS A 405 -64.58 73.27 57.10
C LYS A 405 -64.18 71.81 56.77
N GLY A 406 -63.19 71.28 57.48
CA GLY A 406 -62.75 69.89 57.34
C GLY A 406 -63.85 68.89 57.72
N ARG A 407 -63.84 67.70 57.10
CA ARG A 407 -64.90 66.68 57.20
C ARG A 407 -65.06 66.09 58.61
N ASP A 408 -64.04 66.18 59.45
CA ASP A 408 -63.94 65.51 60.75
C ASP A 408 -64.22 66.42 61.96
N ALA A 409 -64.72 67.64 61.74
CA ALA A 409 -65.18 68.53 62.81
C ALA A 409 -66.72 68.51 62.90
N GLN A 410 -67.30 67.44 63.42
CA GLN A 410 -68.71 67.44 63.87
C GLN A 410 -68.80 67.80 65.35
#